data_AF-A0A0G1H0C2-F1
#
_entry.id   AF-A0A0G1H0C2-F1
#
_cell.length_a   1.000
_cell.length_b   1.000
_cell.length_c   1.000
_cell.angle_alpha   90.00
_cell.angle_beta   90.00
_cell.angle_gamma   90.00
#
_symmetry.space_group_name_H-M   'P 1'
#
loop_
_entity.id
_entity.type
_entity.pdbx_description
1 polymer ?
#
loop_
_entity_poly.entity_id
_entity_poly.type
_entity_poly.pdbx_seq_one_letter_code
_entity_poly.pdbx_strand_id
1 'polypeptide(L)'
;MLLKQKFSQLISLKTKNTTSAVSNLQIIIYCLSLVSLLSYLVLVNRTNTMGFEIAEMQLKISGLKENHRDLQSRATELQSLPRIKEISNAQLNMVAAESFDYVRARPAAVAVRR
;
A
#
# COMPACT_ATOMS: atom_id res chain seq x y z
N MET A 1 -70.22 46.08 10.24
CA MET A 1 -69.88 44.89 11.05
C MET A 1 -69.51 43.66 10.20
N LEU A 2 -70.22 43.39 9.09
CA LEU A 2 -69.97 42.23 8.20
C LEU A 2 -68.60 42.22 7.49
N LEU A 3 -67.99 43.39 7.23
CA LEU A 3 -66.71 43.49 6.53
C LEU A 3 -65.53 42.96 7.39
N LYS A 4 -65.56 43.20 8.71
CA LYS A 4 -64.56 42.68 9.66
C LYS A 4 -64.64 41.17 9.81
N GLN A 5 -65.85 40.61 9.75
CA GLN A 5 -66.07 39.18 9.88
C GLN A 5 -65.52 38.42 8.66
N LYS A 6 -65.73 38.93 7.45
CA LYS A 6 -65.11 38.36 6.24
C LYS A 6 -63.58 38.47 6.23
N PHE A 7 -63.03 39.58 6.73
CA PHE A 7 -61.58 39.76 6.85
C PHE A 7 -60.96 38.79 7.87
N SER A 8 -61.63 38.55 9.01
CA SER A 8 -61.21 37.57 10.01
C SER A 8 -61.21 36.14 9.47
N GLN A 9 -62.14 35.80 8.57
CA GLN A 9 -62.19 34.47 7.98
C GLN A 9 -61.12 34.26 6.89
N LEU A 10 -60.73 35.31 6.17
CA LEU A 10 -59.63 35.23 5.19
C LEU A 10 -58.26 35.03 5.86
N ILE A 11 -58.07 35.56 7.07
CA ILE A 11 -56.83 35.38 7.84
C ILE A 11 -56.75 33.97 8.46
N SER A 12 -57.90 33.39 8.85
CA SER A 12 -57.97 32.04 9.46
C SER A 12 -57.69 30.88 8.50
N LEU A 13 -57.76 31.10 7.18
CA LEU A 13 -57.60 30.04 6.17
C LEU A 13 -56.15 29.85 5.71
N LYS A 14 -55.21 30.70 6.13
CA LYS A 14 -53.81 30.68 5.67
C LYS A 14 -52.81 30.01 6.63
N THR A 15 -53.29 29.37 7.69
CA THR A 15 -52.45 28.80 8.76
C THR A 15 -52.89 27.38 9.10
N LYS A 16 -53.00 26.53 8.10
CA LYS A 16 -53.14 25.08 8.33
C LYS A 16 -52.32 24.39 7.24
N ASN A 17 -51.37 23.56 7.66
CA ASN A 17 -50.68 22.50 6.89
C ASN A 17 -49.17 22.68 6.60
N THR A 18 -48.47 23.72 7.05
CA THR A 18 -47.00 23.79 6.86
C THR A 18 -46.20 23.13 8.00
N THR A 19 -46.78 22.98 9.19
CA THR A 19 -46.10 22.43 10.38
C THR A 19 -45.75 20.95 10.25
N SER A 20 -46.60 20.14 9.58
CA SER A 20 -46.33 18.73 9.34
C SER A 20 -45.21 18.52 8.31
N ALA A 21 -45.14 19.37 7.28
CA ALA A 21 -44.09 19.31 6.27
C ALA A 21 -42.71 19.67 6.85
N VAL A 22 -42.63 20.68 7.72
CA VAL A 22 -41.38 21.07 8.39
C VAL A 22 -40.92 20.00 9.38
N SER A 23 -41.85 19.38 10.14
CA SER A 23 -41.53 18.27 11.03
C SER A 23 -41.01 17.03 10.28
N ASN A 24 -41.60 16.71 9.13
CA ASN A 24 -41.14 15.60 8.30
C ASN A 24 -39.76 15.86 7.69
N LEU A 25 -39.47 17.10 7.29
CA LEU A 25 -38.14 17.50 6.81
C LEU A 25 -37.05 17.33 7.88
N GLN A 26 -37.34 17.72 9.12
CA GLN A 26 -36.40 17.53 10.24
C GLN A 26 -36.09 16.04 10.46
N ILE A 27 -37.12 15.18 10.44
CA ILE A 27 -36.95 13.73 10.60
C ILE A 27 -36.07 13.15 9.47
N ILE A 28 -36.28 13.59 8.23
CA ILE A 28 -35.46 13.16 7.08
C ILE A 28 -34.00 13.58 7.26
N ILE A 29 -33.75 14.82 7.68
CA ILE A 29 -32.39 15.34 7.92
C ILE A 29 -31.70 14.55 9.03
N TYR A 30 -32.39 14.28 10.15
CA TYR A 30 -31.83 13.47 11.22
C TYR A 30 -31.51 12.05 10.74
N CYS A 31 -32.42 11.40 10.01
CA CYS A 31 -32.21 10.08 9.47
C CYS A 31 -31.01 10.05 8.51
N LEU A 32 -30.90 11.04 7.60
CA LEU A 32 -29.80 11.17 6.67
C LEU A 32 -28.46 11.40 7.39
N SER A 33 -28.45 12.21 8.45
CA SER A 33 -27.25 12.44 9.27
C SER A 33 -26.79 11.15 9.95
N LEU A 34 -27.73 10.33 10.43
CA LEU A 34 -27.45 9.10 11.16
C LEU A 34 -26.91 8.01 10.22
N VAL A 35 -27.49 7.90 9.01
CA VAL A 35 -26.99 7.01 7.95
C VAL A 35 -25.60 7.46 7.46
N SER A 36 -25.39 8.76 7.32
CA SER A 36 -24.08 9.33 6.94
C SER A 36 -23.01 9.00 7.98
N LEU A 37 -23.34 9.14 9.27
CA LEU A 37 -22.43 8.82 10.37
C LEU A 37 -22.05 7.33 10.39
N LEU A 38 -23.03 6.44 10.23
CA LEU A 38 -22.79 4.99 10.16
C LEU A 38 -21.94 4.62 8.95
N SER A 39 -22.25 5.20 7.78
CA SER A 39 -21.53 4.95 6.53
C SER A 39 -20.08 5.44 6.63
N TYR A 40 -19.85 6.61 7.23
CA TYR A 40 -18.52 7.14 7.46
C TYR A 40 -17.70 6.22 8.37
N LEU A 41 -18.30 5.70 9.44
CA LEU A 41 -17.63 4.77 10.35
C LEU A 41 -17.25 3.46 9.64
N VAL A 42 -18.14 2.91 8.81
CA VAL A 42 -17.83 1.70 8.01
C VAL A 42 -16.72 1.99 7.00
N LEU A 43 -16.76 3.15 6.34
CA LEU A 43 -15.76 3.54 5.35
C LEU A 43 -14.38 3.70 6.00
N VAL A 44 -14.27 4.44 7.10
CA VAL A 44 -13.01 4.61 7.85
C VAL A 44 -12.45 3.26 8.31
N ASN A 45 -13.28 2.38 8.85
CA ASN A 45 -12.82 1.06 9.27
C ASN A 45 -12.33 0.22 8.09
N ARG A 46 -13.05 0.24 6.95
CA ARG A 46 -12.62 -0.45 5.73
C ARG A 46 -11.33 0.14 5.16
N THR A 47 -11.20 1.47 5.11
CA THR A 47 -9.99 2.15 4.64
C THR A 47 -8.78 1.80 5.50
N ASN A 48 -8.95 1.72 6.83
CA ASN A 48 -7.88 1.27 7.73
C ASN A 48 -7.45 -0.17 7.44
N THR A 49 -8.39 -1.09 7.18
CA THR A 49 -8.05 -2.48 6.79
C THR A 49 -7.41 -2.57 5.41
N MET A 50 -7.82 -1.73 4.45
CA MET A 50 -7.23 -1.70 3.11
C MET A 50 -5.77 -1.26 3.14
N GLY A 51 -5.38 -0.38 4.08
CA GLY A 51 -3.96 -0.01 4.28
C GLY A 51 -3.07 -1.21 4.63
N PHE A 52 -3.56 -2.12 5.47
CA PHE A 52 -2.84 -3.36 5.80
C PHE A 52 -2.73 -4.32 4.62
N GLU A 53 -3.83 -4.48 3.87
CA GLU A 53 -3.84 -5.34 2.68
C GLU A 53 -2.87 -4.83 1.60
N ILE A 54 -2.84 -3.51 1.39
CA ILE A 54 -1.87 -2.86 0.48
C ILE A 54 -0.44 -3.07 0.97
N ALA A 55 -0.19 -2.95 2.28
CA ALA A 55 1.14 -3.18 2.84
C ALA A 55 1.59 -4.64 2.63
N GLU A 56 0.70 -5.61 2.84
CA GLU A 56 0.99 -7.03 2.59
C GLU A 56 1.28 -7.30 1.11
N MET A 57 0.48 -6.72 0.20
CA MET A 57 0.72 -6.82 -1.24
C MET A 57 2.07 -6.20 -1.64
N GLN A 58 2.43 -5.04 -1.08
CA GLN A 58 3.74 -4.43 -1.32
C GLN A 58 4.90 -5.29 -0.82
N LEU A 59 4.74 -5.94 0.33
CA LEU A 59 5.74 -6.83 0.91
C LEU A 59 5.96 -8.06 0.02
N LYS A 60 4.88 -8.64 -0.51
CA LYS A 60 4.93 -9.71 -1.51
C LYS A 60 5.64 -9.29 -2.80
N ILE A 61 5.32 -8.10 -3.32
CA ILE A 61 5.97 -7.55 -4.53
C ILE A 61 7.48 -7.36 -4.30
N SER A 62 7.86 -6.83 -3.14
CA SER A 62 9.26 -6.62 -2.79
C SER A 62 10.04 -7.93 -2.73
N GLY A 63 9.49 -8.95 -2.04
CA GLY A 63 10.10 -10.28 -1.99
C GLY A 63 10.19 -10.95 -3.36
N LEU A 64 9.16 -10.81 -4.20
CA LEU A 64 9.18 -11.36 -5.56
C LEU A 64 10.24 -10.70 -6.45
N LYS A 65 10.42 -9.38 -6.30
CA LYS A 65 11.45 -8.62 -7.00
C LYS A 65 12.86 -9.03 -6.57
N GLU A 66 13.07 -9.26 -5.28
CA GLU A 66 14.34 -9.75 -4.75
C GLU A 66 14.66 -11.14 -5.28
N ASN A 67 13.70 -12.07 -5.24
CA ASN A 67 13.85 -13.40 -5.82
C ASN A 67 14.17 -13.35 -7.31
N HIS A 68 13.53 -12.46 -8.07
CA HIS A 68 13.82 -12.30 -9.50
C HIS A 68 15.25 -11.80 -9.74
N ARG A 69 15.73 -10.84 -8.94
CA ARG A 69 17.11 -10.35 -9.03
C ARG A 69 18.12 -11.44 -8.70
N ASP A 70 17.88 -12.26 -7.67
CA ASP A 70 18.76 -13.38 -7.34
C ASP A 70 18.80 -14.41 -8.47
N LEU A 71 17.63 -14.79 -9.01
CA LEU A 71 17.54 -15.70 -10.15
C LEU A 71 18.27 -15.15 -11.38
N GLN A 72 18.12 -13.86 -11.67
CA GLN A 72 18.80 -13.21 -12.79
C GLN A 72 20.32 -13.18 -12.59
N SER A 73 20.79 -12.94 -11.37
CA SER A 73 22.22 -13.00 -11.04
C SER A 73 22.77 -14.41 -11.28
N ARG A 74 22.10 -15.44 -10.76
CA ARG A 74 22.50 -16.84 -10.95
C ARG A 74 22.46 -17.26 -12.42
N ALA A 75 21.45 -16.83 -13.17
CA ALA A 75 21.36 -17.08 -14.61
C ALA A 75 22.52 -16.42 -15.37
N THR A 76 22.87 -15.18 -15.00
CA THR A 76 24.01 -14.46 -15.58
C THR A 76 25.32 -15.17 -15.25
N GLU A 77 25.49 -15.62 -14.00
CA GLU A 77 26.65 -16.39 -13.58
C GLU A 77 26.78 -17.68 -14.39
N LEU A 78 25.69 -18.44 -14.51
CA LEU A 78 25.64 -19.67 -15.33
C LEU A 78 25.99 -19.42 -16.80
N GLN A 79 25.55 -18.30 -17.38
CA GLN A 79 25.86 -17.91 -18.76
C GLN A 79 27.27 -17.36 -18.93
N SER A 80 27.83 -16.72 -17.89
CA SER A 80 29.18 -16.17 -17.91
C SER A 80 30.25 -17.26 -17.83
N LEU A 81 29.99 -18.36 -17.10
CA LEU A 81 30.92 -19.49 -16.97
C LEU A 81 31.37 -20.12 -18.30
N PRO A 82 30.47 -20.49 -19.24
CA PRO A 82 30.88 -21.02 -20.54
C PRO A 82 31.60 -19.96 -21.38
N ARG A 83 31.19 -18.68 -21.30
CA ARG A 83 31.89 -17.59 -21.99
C ARG A 83 33.31 -17.38 -21.48
N ILE A 84 33.52 -17.46 -20.17
CA ILE A 84 34.85 -17.38 -19.55
C ILE A 84 35.68 -18.60 -19.94
N LYS A 85 35.10 -19.80 -19.97
CA LYS A 85 35.79 -21.02 -20.45
C LYS A 85 36.22 -20.91 -21.90
N GLU A 86 35.38 -20.38 -22.78
CA GLU A 86 35.70 -20.18 -24.20
C GLU A 86 36.83 -19.17 -24.38
N ILE A 87 36.75 -18.00 -23.73
CA ILE A 87 37.80 -16.97 -23.80
C ILE A 87 39.12 -17.49 -23.21
N SER A 88 39.06 -18.19 -22.07
CA SER A 88 40.22 -18.77 -21.40
C SER A 88 40.95 -19.81 -22.23
N ASN A 89 40.21 -20.72 -22.90
CA ASN A 89 40.80 -21.76 -23.74
C ASN A 89 41.25 -21.23 -25.11
N ALA A 90 40.44 -20.38 -25.76
CA ALA A 90 40.68 -19.98 -27.15
C ALA A 90 41.63 -18.78 -27.30
N GLN A 91 41.63 -17.83 -26.36
CA GLN A 91 42.44 -16.60 -26.49
C GLN A 91 43.64 -16.54 -25.53
N LEU A 92 43.56 -17.19 -24.37
CA LEU A 92 44.58 -17.08 -23.33
C LEU A 92 45.41 -18.36 -23.13
N ASN A 93 45.07 -19.46 -23.81
CA ASN A 93 45.78 -20.74 -23.78
C ASN A 93 46.09 -21.19 -22.32
N MET A 94 45.15 -20.97 -21.40
CA MET A 94 45.35 -21.29 -19.99
C MET A 94 45.19 -22.79 -19.75
N VAL A 95 46.21 -23.43 -19.19
CA VAL A 95 46.21 -24.84 -18.78
C VAL A 95 45.72 -24.95 -17.33
N ALA A 96 45.00 -26.04 -17.01
CA ALA A 96 44.50 -26.28 -15.65
C ALA A 96 45.68 -26.35 -14.66
N ALA A 97 45.70 -25.44 -13.67
CA ALA A 97 46.77 -25.39 -12.68
C ALA A 97 46.61 -26.53 -11.65
N GLU A 98 47.50 -27.52 -11.72
CA GLU A 98 47.46 -28.73 -10.89
C GLU A 98 48.19 -28.59 -9.54
N SER A 99 48.79 -27.44 -9.21
CA SER A 99 49.52 -27.27 -7.95
C SER A 99 49.57 -25.82 -7.46
N PHE A 100 49.03 -25.58 -6.26
CA PHE A 100 49.17 -24.34 -5.52
C PHE A 100 50.30 -24.51 -4.51
N ASP A 101 51.43 -23.85 -4.72
CA ASP A 101 52.48 -23.71 -3.70
C ASP A 101 52.17 -22.47 -2.86
N TYR A 102 51.61 -22.69 -1.67
CA TYR A 102 51.34 -21.60 -0.73
C TYR A 102 52.66 -21.13 -0.15
N VAL A 103 53.10 -19.92 -0.55
CA VAL A 103 54.23 -19.25 0.08
C VAL A 103 53.94 -19.11 1.57
N ARG A 104 54.62 -19.94 2.37
CA ARG A 104 54.48 -20.03 3.82
C ARG A 104 54.79 -18.67 4.44
N ALA A 105 53.76 -17.91 4.78
CA ALA A 105 53.90 -16.64 5.46
C ALA A 105 54.60 -16.88 6.80
N ARG A 106 55.82 -16.33 6.96
CA ARG A 106 56.52 -16.28 8.25
C ARG A 106 55.61 -15.52 9.23
N PRO A 107 55.31 -16.06 10.42
CA PRO A 107 54.50 -15.35 11.40
C PRO A 107 55.26 -14.10 11.85
N ALA A 108 54.76 -12.92 11.49
CA ALA A 108 55.19 -11.67 12.08
C ALA A 108 54.66 -11.64 13.52
N ALA A 109 55.56 -11.54 14.50
CA ALA A 109 55.21 -11.42 15.91
C ALA A 109 54.40 -10.14 16.14
N VAL A 110 53.08 -10.28 16.34
CA VAL A 110 52.21 -9.17 16.73
C VAL A 110 52.27 -9.05 18.25
N ALA A 111 52.81 -7.94 18.75
CA ALA A 111 52.84 -7.63 20.16
C ALA A 111 51.41 -7.37 20.69
N VAL A 112 50.91 -8.25 21.55
CA VAL A 112 49.67 -8.03 22.30
C VAL A 112 50.00 -7.12 23.47
N ARG A 113 49.48 -5.88 23.45
CA ARG A 113 49.58 -4.94 24.56
C ARG A 113 48.55 -5.33 25.62
N ARG A 114 49.01 -5.66 26.84
CA ARG A 114 48.16 -5.77 28.03
C ARG A 114 47.62 -4.41 28.45
#